data_AF-A0A0L8GFM2-F1
#
_entry.id   AF-A0A0L8GFM2-F1
#
_cell.length_a   1.000
_cell.length_b   1.000
_cell.length_c   1.000
_cell.angle_alpha   90.00
_cell.angle_beta   90.00
_cell.angle_gamma   90.00
#
_symmetry.space_group_name_H-M   'P 1'
#
loop_
_entity.id
_entity.type
_entity.pdbx_description
1 polymer ?
#
loop_
_entity_poly.entity_id
_entity_poly.type
_entity_poly.pdbx_seq_one_letter_code
_entity_poly.pdbx_strand_id
1 'polypeptide(L)'
;MPRFGKDYKMYKKIVPSLQLDVTNVLEKGPRECVICGKLATKECKECYKVHGEDLYTIAFCDTCDELNHKQKRREHKRTKLREHKYFCEHTHSQQIPIIPREKMELFAVICIETSHYVSFVKNSNEGKEPKWVFYDSMADREGCNEGYNIPEVRYCPNLQKWITTSDLDYVDPDQPELQRRLFSDSYMCLYQNTQAMMFQ
;
A
#
# COMPACT_ATOMS: atom_id res chain seq x y z
N MET A 1 -11.43 2.30 -1.82
CA MET A 1 -11.86 2.14 -0.41
C MET A 1 -13.07 1.23 -0.34
N PRO A 2 -13.15 0.30 0.62
CA PRO A 2 -14.24 -0.68 0.69
C PRO A 2 -15.59 0.01 0.84
N ARG A 3 -16.50 -0.27 -0.08
CA ARG A 3 -17.88 0.23 -0.13
C ARG A 3 -18.78 -0.97 -0.39
N PHE A 4 -19.92 -1.05 0.28
CA PHE A 4 -20.80 -2.20 0.20
C PHE A 4 -22.27 -1.77 0.06
N GLY A 5 -22.88 -2.16 -1.05
CA GLY A 5 -24.30 -1.93 -1.30
C GLY A 5 -24.70 -0.44 -1.30
N LYS A 6 -25.85 -0.15 -0.68
CA LYS A 6 -26.41 1.22 -0.55
C LYS A 6 -25.70 2.07 0.50
N ASP A 7 -24.90 1.45 1.38
CA ASP A 7 -24.13 2.15 2.39
C ASP A 7 -22.81 2.61 1.75
N TYR A 8 -22.79 3.89 1.39
CA TYR A 8 -21.79 4.52 0.53
C TYR A 8 -20.34 4.40 1.05
N LYS A 9 -20.05 3.97 2.30
CA LYS A 9 -18.70 3.77 2.87
C LYS A 9 -18.69 2.70 3.98
N MET A 10 -17.78 1.71 3.92
CA MET A 10 -17.66 0.69 4.98
C MET A 10 -16.89 1.16 6.22
N TYR A 11 -15.95 2.09 6.05
CA TYR A 11 -15.10 2.60 7.14
C TYR A 11 -15.23 4.12 7.23
N LYS A 12 -15.21 4.64 8.46
CA LYS A 12 -15.26 6.09 8.73
C LYS A 12 -13.93 6.79 8.41
N LYS A 13 -12.83 6.07 8.52
CA LYS A 13 -11.46 6.55 8.32
C LYS A 13 -10.63 5.45 7.70
N ILE A 14 -9.84 5.78 6.69
CA ILE A 14 -8.81 4.90 6.15
C ILE A 14 -7.57 5.73 5.90
N VAL A 15 -6.42 5.26 6.41
CA VAL A 15 -5.14 5.93 6.23
C VAL A 15 -4.39 5.22 5.09
N PRO A 16 -4.15 5.89 3.94
CA PRO A 16 -3.33 5.32 2.88
C PRO A 16 -1.87 5.24 3.34
N SER A 17 -1.16 4.17 2.97
CA SER A 17 0.28 4.10 3.23
C SER A 17 1.05 4.96 2.22
N LEU A 18 2.12 5.63 2.65
CA LEU A 18 2.97 6.40 1.73
C LEU A 18 3.74 5.47 0.77
N GLN A 19 4.11 4.29 1.26
CA GLN A 19 4.75 3.23 0.50
C GLN A 19 3.93 1.95 0.66
N LEU A 20 3.85 1.17 -0.41
CA LEU A 20 3.20 -0.12 -0.45
C LEU A 20 4.21 -1.19 -0.84
N ASP A 21 4.51 -2.10 0.08
CA ASP A 21 5.40 -3.23 -0.20
C ASP A 21 4.60 -4.37 -0.84
N VAL A 22 4.86 -4.62 -2.12
CA VAL A 22 4.15 -5.62 -2.92
C VAL A 22 4.97 -6.91 -3.09
N THR A 23 6.18 -6.99 -2.55
CA THR A 23 7.02 -8.21 -2.55
C THR A 23 6.22 -9.42 -2.06
N ASN A 24 5.44 -9.16 -1.00
CA ASN A 24 4.37 -9.94 -0.37
C ASN A 24 3.35 -10.64 -1.28
N VAL A 25 3.13 -10.09 -2.46
CA VAL A 25 1.93 -10.34 -3.27
C VAL A 25 2.29 -10.77 -4.69
N LEU A 26 3.50 -10.46 -5.15
CA LEU A 26 3.98 -10.88 -6.47
C LEU A 26 4.06 -12.41 -6.53
N GLU A 27 3.33 -13.00 -7.49
CA GLU A 27 3.27 -14.45 -7.69
C GLU A 27 4.65 -15.03 -8.02
N LYS A 28 5.42 -14.30 -8.82
CA LYS A 28 6.79 -14.65 -9.21
C LYS A 28 7.83 -13.92 -8.35
N GLY A 29 7.48 -13.39 -7.19
CA GLY A 29 8.46 -12.75 -6.29
C GLY A 29 9.23 -13.80 -5.48
N PRO A 30 10.55 -13.68 -5.29
CA PRO A 30 11.28 -14.47 -4.30
C PRO A 30 10.79 -14.14 -2.88
N ARG A 31 10.69 -15.15 -2.01
CA ARG A 31 10.13 -15.00 -0.65
C ARG A 31 11.16 -15.37 0.41
N GLU A 32 11.15 -14.65 1.52
CA GLU A 32 11.99 -14.94 2.68
C GLU A 32 11.27 -15.90 3.61
N CYS A 33 11.98 -16.89 4.13
CA CYS A 33 11.47 -17.76 5.17
C CYS A 33 11.33 -16.96 6.47
N VAL A 34 10.11 -16.94 7.02
CA VAL A 34 9.82 -16.19 8.26
C VAL A 34 10.69 -16.59 9.46
N ILE A 35 11.19 -17.83 9.49
CA ILE A 35 11.94 -18.37 10.63
C ILE A 35 13.45 -18.08 10.52
N CYS A 36 14.03 -18.23 9.33
CA CYS A 36 15.50 -18.20 9.16
C CYS A 36 16.00 -17.16 8.14
N GLY A 37 15.11 -16.44 7.47
CA GLY A 37 15.45 -15.43 6.44
C GLY A 37 15.97 -15.99 5.11
N LYS A 38 16.22 -17.31 5.00
CA LYS A 38 16.64 -17.95 3.73
C LYS A 38 15.50 -17.96 2.71
N LEU A 39 15.82 -18.26 1.46
CA LEU A 39 14.82 -18.41 0.38
C LEU A 39 13.75 -19.44 0.77
N ALA A 40 12.49 -19.02 0.76
CA ALA A 40 11.35 -19.88 0.98
C ALA A 40 10.99 -20.63 -0.31
N THR A 41 10.63 -21.90 -0.15
CA THR A 41 10.23 -22.80 -1.24
C THR A 41 8.76 -23.19 -1.15
N LYS A 42 8.10 -22.92 -0.01
CA LYS A 42 6.71 -23.26 0.25
C LYS A 42 5.99 -22.14 0.98
N GLU A 43 4.69 -22.06 0.77
CA GLU A 43 3.77 -21.20 1.52
C GLU A 43 2.66 -22.02 2.17
N CYS A 44 2.18 -21.56 3.32
CA CYS A 44 1.08 -22.17 4.06
C CYS A 44 0.10 -21.09 4.53
N LYS A 45 -1.01 -20.93 3.80
CA LYS A 45 -2.03 -19.90 4.11
C LYS A 45 -2.67 -20.08 5.49
N GLU A 46 -2.75 -21.32 5.96
CA GLU A 46 -3.24 -21.66 7.30
C GLU A 46 -2.27 -21.25 8.43
N CYS A 47 -1.04 -20.85 8.10
CA CYS A 47 -0.10 -20.24 9.04
C CYS A 47 -0.20 -18.71 9.13
N TYR A 48 -1.17 -18.09 8.47
CA TYR A 48 -1.39 -16.65 8.59
C TYR A 48 -1.64 -16.24 10.04
N LYS A 49 -1.01 -15.15 10.50
CA LYS A 49 -1.05 -14.65 11.89
C LYS A 49 -0.36 -15.53 12.94
N VAL A 50 0.35 -16.59 12.55
CA VAL A 50 1.09 -17.43 13.51
C VAL A 50 2.44 -16.80 13.89
N HIS A 51 3.14 -16.22 12.91
CA HIS A 51 4.49 -15.67 13.08
C HIS A 51 4.54 -14.14 12.92
N GLY A 52 3.38 -13.48 12.92
CA GLY A 52 3.21 -12.05 12.71
C GLY A 52 2.02 -11.75 11.78
N GLU A 53 1.70 -10.47 11.60
CA GLU A 53 0.50 -10.04 10.86
C GLU A 53 0.72 -9.87 9.34
N ASP A 54 1.98 -9.78 8.91
CA ASP A 54 2.35 -9.54 7.52
C ASP A 54 2.28 -10.78 6.64
N LEU A 55 2.12 -10.56 5.33
CA LEU A 55 2.03 -11.63 4.33
C LEU A 55 3.33 -12.44 4.13
N TYR A 56 4.48 -11.96 4.59
CA TYR A 56 5.72 -12.77 4.52
C TYR A 56 5.72 -13.92 5.53
N THR A 57 4.83 -13.88 6.53
CA THR A 57 4.84 -14.81 7.67
C THR A 57 4.35 -16.22 7.35
N ILE A 58 3.86 -16.43 6.13
CA ILE A 58 3.36 -17.73 5.65
C ILE A 58 4.38 -18.49 4.79
N ALA A 59 5.57 -17.93 4.55
CA ALA A 59 6.58 -18.50 3.67
C ALA A 59 7.68 -19.22 4.46
N PHE A 60 8.05 -20.42 4.01
CA PHE A 60 9.00 -21.31 4.68
C PHE A 60 10.00 -21.92 3.70
N CYS A 61 11.26 -22.06 4.12
CA CYS A 61 12.20 -22.98 3.46
C CYS A 61 11.86 -24.43 3.84
N ASP A 62 12.38 -25.42 3.12
CA ASP A 62 12.01 -26.82 3.32
C ASP A 62 12.24 -27.33 4.75
N THR A 63 13.38 -26.97 5.37
CA THR A 63 13.68 -27.36 6.75
C THR A 63 12.71 -26.73 7.76
N CYS A 64 12.43 -25.43 7.61
CA CYS A 64 11.52 -24.71 8.49
C CYS A 64 10.06 -25.13 8.29
N ASP A 65 9.67 -25.48 7.07
CA ASP A 65 8.36 -26.04 6.74
C ASP A 65 8.11 -27.33 7.51
N GLU A 66 9.04 -28.29 7.42
CA GLU A 66 8.93 -29.58 8.10
C GLU A 66 8.85 -29.42 9.62
N LEU A 67 9.72 -28.57 10.20
CA LEU A 67 9.72 -28.32 11.64
C LEU A 67 8.42 -27.64 12.11
N ASN A 68 7.92 -26.65 11.38
CA ASN A 68 6.70 -25.92 11.73
C ASN A 68 5.44 -26.79 11.59
N HIS A 69 5.44 -27.76 10.67
CA HIS A 69 4.30 -28.61 10.35
C HIS A 69 4.39 -30.05 10.91
N LYS A 70 5.43 -30.40 11.67
CA LYS A 70 5.65 -31.79 12.17
C LYS A 70 4.54 -32.32 13.09
N GLN A 71 3.90 -31.46 13.87
CA GLN A 71 2.95 -31.86 14.91
C GLN A 71 1.59 -31.17 14.73
N LYS A 72 1.37 -30.06 15.44
CA LYS A 72 0.08 -29.37 15.54
C LYS A 72 -0.48 -28.88 14.20
N ARG A 73 0.35 -28.81 13.17
CA ARG A 73 0.03 -28.22 11.85
C ARG A 73 0.23 -29.20 10.69
N ARG A 74 0.27 -30.51 10.96
CA ARG A 74 0.53 -31.52 9.90
C ARG A 74 -0.48 -31.50 8.77
N GLU A 75 -1.71 -31.09 9.09
CA GLU A 75 -2.86 -31.14 8.18
C GLU A 75 -2.96 -29.89 7.30
N HIS A 76 -2.11 -28.89 7.56
CA HIS A 76 -2.09 -27.67 6.78
C HIS A 76 -1.67 -27.95 5.33
N LYS A 77 -2.37 -27.32 4.39
CA LYS A 77 -2.05 -27.40 2.97
C LYS A 77 -0.87 -26.50 2.63
N ARG A 78 0.28 -27.13 2.35
CA ARG A 78 1.49 -26.45 1.86
C ARG A 78 1.47 -26.35 0.34
N THR A 79 1.68 -25.15 -0.18
CA THR A 79 1.76 -24.88 -1.62
C THR A 79 3.22 -24.59 -1.99
N LYS A 80 3.74 -25.25 -3.03
CA LYS A 80 5.11 -25.01 -3.50
C LYS A 80 5.16 -23.66 -4.24
N LEU A 81 6.13 -22.83 -3.88
CA LEU A 81 6.41 -21.57 -4.58
C LEU A 81 7.17 -21.86 -5.88
N ARG A 82 7.06 -20.95 -6.86
CA ARG A 82 7.83 -21.07 -8.11
C ARG A 82 9.32 -20.91 -7.81
N GLU A 83 10.12 -21.76 -8.44
CA GLU A 83 11.57 -21.75 -8.25
C GLU A 83 12.23 -20.54 -8.90
N HIS A 84 13.19 -19.96 -8.18
CA HIS A 84 13.95 -18.79 -8.59
C HIS A 84 15.39 -19.17 -8.89
N LYS A 85 15.66 -19.56 -10.14
CA LYS A 85 16.98 -20.07 -10.57
C LYS A 85 18.15 -19.17 -10.15
N TYR A 86 18.00 -17.86 -10.31
CA TYR A 86 19.01 -16.86 -9.93
C TYR A 86 19.40 -16.94 -8.44
N PHE A 87 18.43 -17.14 -7.55
CA PHE A 87 18.68 -17.20 -6.11
C PHE A 87 19.11 -18.60 -5.65
N CYS A 88 18.69 -19.66 -6.37
CA CYS A 88 19.11 -21.03 -6.10
C CYS A 88 20.62 -21.22 -6.29
N GLU A 89 21.21 -20.64 -7.35
CA GLU A 89 22.65 -20.74 -7.64
C GLU A 89 23.53 -20.10 -6.56
N HIS A 90 23.02 -19.10 -5.85
CA HIS A 90 23.74 -18.38 -4.79
C HIS A 90 23.56 -18.99 -3.40
N THR A 91 22.70 -20.01 -3.23
CA THR A 91 22.55 -20.69 -1.94
C THR A 91 23.81 -21.46 -1.50
N HIS A 92 24.71 -21.76 -2.42
CA HIS A 92 25.99 -22.42 -2.13
C HIS A 92 27.05 -21.53 -1.48
N SER A 93 26.89 -20.20 -1.47
CA SER A 93 27.92 -19.27 -0.97
C SER A 93 27.90 -19.01 0.55
N GLN A 94 27.08 -19.73 1.33
CA GLN A 94 26.80 -19.46 2.75
C GLN A 94 26.24 -18.05 3.07
N GLN A 95 26.08 -17.17 2.08
CA GLN A 95 25.47 -15.87 2.27
C GLN A 95 23.96 -15.99 2.12
N ILE A 96 23.22 -15.36 3.04
CA ILE A 96 21.76 -15.26 2.95
C ILE A 96 21.46 -14.37 1.73
N PRO A 97 20.76 -14.87 0.70
CA PRO A 97 20.45 -14.06 -0.47
C PRO A 97 19.61 -12.86 -0.05
N ILE A 98 20.05 -11.65 -0.40
CA ILE A 98 19.26 -10.43 -0.19
C ILE A 98 18.10 -10.47 -1.16
N ILE A 99 16.89 -10.62 -0.63
CA ILE A 99 15.68 -10.69 -1.45
C ILE A 99 15.25 -9.26 -1.80
N PRO A 100 15.14 -8.91 -3.10
CA PRO A 100 14.75 -7.57 -3.51
C PRO A 100 13.34 -7.27 -3.01
N ARG A 101 13.18 -6.09 -2.42
CA ARG A 101 11.88 -5.60 -1.96
C ARG A 101 11.28 -4.68 -3.01
N GLU A 102 10.17 -5.12 -3.58
CA GLU A 102 9.39 -4.34 -4.54
C GLU A 102 8.44 -3.43 -3.78
N LYS A 103 8.75 -2.14 -3.78
CA LYS A 103 7.95 -1.10 -3.13
C LYS A 103 7.39 -0.16 -4.17
N MET A 104 6.12 0.18 -4.02
CA MET A 104 5.45 1.21 -4.78
C MET A 104 5.22 2.42 -3.89
N GLU A 105 5.17 3.60 -4.50
CA GLU A 105 4.97 4.85 -3.79
C GLU A 105 3.59 5.44 -4.11
N LEU A 106 2.91 5.95 -3.08
CA LEU A 106 1.66 6.68 -3.23
C LEU A 106 1.94 8.00 -3.95
N PHE A 107 1.33 8.20 -5.11
CA PHE A 107 1.47 9.44 -5.87
C PHE A 107 0.16 10.21 -6.04
N ALA A 108 -0.99 9.56 -5.84
CA ALA A 108 -2.27 10.28 -5.84
C ALA A 108 -3.33 9.58 -4.98
N VAL A 109 -4.23 10.38 -4.42
CA VAL A 109 -5.44 9.92 -3.74
C VAL A 109 -6.62 10.66 -4.34
N ILE A 110 -7.55 9.91 -4.92
CA ILE A 110 -8.82 10.44 -5.41
C ILE A 110 -9.82 10.32 -4.27
N CYS A 111 -10.47 11.43 -3.92
CA CYS A 111 -11.49 11.50 -2.89
C CYS A 111 -12.85 11.86 -3.52
N ILE A 112 -13.93 11.40 -2.88
CA ILE A 112 -15.30 11.71 -3.29
C ILE A 112 -16.16 12.05 -2.07
N GLU A 113 -16.73 13.25 -2.09
CA GLU A 113 -17.76 13.68 -1.16
C GLU A 113 -19.09 13.72 -1.91
N THR A 114 -20.00 12.80 -1.59
CA THR A 114 -21.29 12.57 -2.28
C THR A 114 -21.13 12.27 -3.78
N SER A 115 -21.07 13.29 -4.63
CA SER A 115 -20.88 13.20 -6.09
C SER A 115 -19.69 14.02 -6.62
N HIS A 116 -18.99 14.76 -5.76
CA HIS A 116 -17.89 15.65 -6.17
C HIS A 116 -16.53 15.00 -5.96
N TYR A 117 -15.78 14.85 -7.05
CA TYR A 117 -14.45 14.26 -7.04
C TYR A 117 -13.38 15.34 -6.91
N VAL A 118 -12.43 15.08 -6.02
CA VAL A 118 -11.22 15.89 -5.85
C VAL A 118 -10.02 14.97 -5.74
N SER A 119 -8.82 15.52 -5.85
CA SER A 119 -7.60 14.71 -5.78
C SER A 119 -6.49 15.36 -4.99
N PHE A 120 -5.79 14.55 -4.22
CA PHE A 120 -4.46 14.88 -3.71
C PHE A 120 -3.43 14.25 -4.64
N VAL A 121 -2.50 15.04 -5.15
CA VAL A 121 -1.48 14.58 -6.10
C VAL A 121 -0.10 14.94 -5.58
N LYS A 122 0.81 13.99 -5.69
CA LYS A 122 2.22 14.15 -5.37
C LYS A 122 2.93 14.75 -6.58
N ASN A 123 3.42 15.97 -6.41
CA ASN A 123 4.33 16.62 -7.34
C ASN A 123 5.76 16.39 -6.84
N SER A 124 6.45 15.43 -7.45
CA SER A 124 7.85 15.13 -7.17
C SER A 124 8.67 15.42 -8.41
N ASN A 125 9.41 16.54 -8.37
CA ASN A 125 10.49 16.83 -9.31
C ASN A 125 11.79 16.22 -8.77
N GLU A 126 12.68 15.77 -9.65
CA GLU A 126 13.97 15.19 -9.25
C GLU A 126 14.74 16.12 -8.29
N GLY A 127 15.27 15.54 -7.21
CA GLY A 127 16.14 16.22 -6.25
C GLY A 127 15.46 17.17 -5.26
N LYS A 128 14.12 17.27 -5.23
CA LYS A 128 13.38 18.10 -4.26
C LYS A 128 12.47 17.27 -3.37
N GLU A 129 12.20 17.77 -2.16
CA GLU A 129 11.21 17.18 -1.28
C GLU A 129 9.85 17.09 -2.00
N PRO A 130 9.15 15.94 -1.89
CA PRO A 130 7.90 15.74 -2.58
C PRO A 130 6.83 16.72 -2.09
N LYS A 131 6.20 17.42 -3.03
CA LYS A 131 5.19 18.43 -2.73
C LYS A 131 3.82 17.87 -3.02
N TRP A 132 2.95 17.85 -2.03
CA TRP A 132 1.56 17.47 -2.24
C TRP A 132 0.71 18.68 -2.59
N VAL A 133 -0.18 18.49 -3.56
CA VAL A 133 -1.17 19.48 -3.95
C VAL A 133 -2.56 18.87 -3.87
N PHE A 134 -3.52 19.70 -3.50
CA PHE A 134 -4.94 19.42 -3.57
C PHE A 134 -5.50 20.06 -4.82
N TYR A 135 -6.28 19.32 -5.59
CA TYR A 135 -6.91 19.78 -6.81
C TYR A 135 -8.42 19.59 -6.73
N ASP A 136 -9.14 20.67 -7.02
CA ASP A 136 -10.60 20.71 -7.14
C ASP A 136 -10.98 21.29 -8.52
N SER A 137 -11.71 20.52 -9.31
CA SER A 137 -12.12 20.90 -10.67
C SER A 137 -13.29 21.88 -10.70
N MET A 138 -14.03 22.02 -9.59
CA MET A 138 -15.20 22.89 -9.46
C MET A 138 -15.11 23.73 -8.18
N ALA A 139 -13.91 24.24 -7.88
CA ALA A 139 -13.63 24.99 -6.66
C ALA A 139 -14.43 26.30 -6.58
N ASP A 140 -14.65 26.93 -7.73
CA ASP A 140 -15.47 28.14 -7.86
C ASP A 140 -16.23 28.14 -9.20
N ARG A 141 -17.17 29.06 -9.38
CA ARG A 141 -17.96 29.21 -10.60
C ARG A 141 -18.21 30.68 -10.91
N GLU A 142 -17.93 31.07 -12.15
CA GLU A 142 -18.29 32.38 -12.65
C GLU A 142 -19.58 32.29 -13.47
N GLY A 143 -20.57 33.12 -13.12
CA GLY A 143 -21.87 33.18 -13.80
C GLY A 143 -22.88 32.11 -13.37
N CYS A 144 -24.13 32.28 -13.82
CA CYS A 144 -25.24 31.37 -13.53
C CYS A 144 -25.41 30.32 -14.65
N ASN A 145 -26.41 30.47 -15.52
CA ASN A 145 -26.81 29.42 -16.48
C ASN A 145 -25.82 29.20 -17.63
N GLU A 146 -25.13 30.25 -18.09
CA GLU A 146 -24.05 30.16 -19.10
C GLU A 146 -22.65 30.26 -18.47
N GLY A 147 -22.56 30.01 -17.17
CA GLY A 147 -21.32 30.08 -16.42
C GLY A 147 -20.38 28.90 -16.66
N TYR A 148 -19.14 29.03 -16.18
CA TYR A 148 -18.13 27.99 -16.23
C TYR A 148 -17.47 27.80 -14.86
N ASN A 149 -16.94 26.59 -14.63
CA ASN A 149 -16.25 26.26 -13.39
C ASN A 149 -14.80 26.76 -13.44
N ILE A 150 -14.32 27.26 -12.31
CA ILE A 150 -12.93 27.67 -12.11
C ILE A 150 -12.25 26.59 -11.26
N PRO A 151 -11.24 25.88 -11.81
CA PRO A 151 -10.50 24.89 -11.05
C PRO A 151 -9.49 25.56 -10.12
N GLU A 152 -9.16 24.90 -9.01
CA GLU A 152 -8.17 25.38 -8.05
C GLU A 152 -7.15 24.30 -7.69
N VAL A 153 -5.90 24.71 -7.55
CA VAL A 153 -4.80 23.89 -7.03
C VAL A 153 -4.26 24.55 -5.76
N ARG A 154 -4.37 23.87 -4.62
CA ARG A 154 -3.86 24.34 -3.32
C ARG A 154 -2.66 23.52 -2.88
N TYR A 155 -1.63 24.18 -2.37
CA TYR A 155 -0.49 23.48 -1.78
C TYR A 155 -0.87 22.80 -0.46
N CYS A 156 -0.47 21.54 -0.28
CA CYS A 156 -0.84 20.72 0.88
C CYS A 156 0.41 20.09 1.55
N PRO A 157 1.27 20.89 2.23
CA PRO A 157 2.54 20.40 2.77
C PRO A 157 2.37 19.36 3.88
N ASN A 158 1.25 19.41 4.59
CA ASN A 158 1.02 18.61 5.78
C ASN A 158 0.54 17.19 5.48
N LEU A 159 0.22 16.86 4.22
CA LEU A 159 -0.36 15.56 3.86
C LEU A 159 0.48 14.37 4.34
N GLN A 160 1.79 14.43 4.09
CA GLN A 160 2.69 13.37 4.49
C GLN A 160 2.74 13.22 6.03
N LYS A 161 2.77 14.35 6.75
CA LYS A 161 2.72 14.36 8.21
C LYS A 161 1.42 13.75 8.72
N TRP A 162 0.28 14.13 8.14
CA TRP A 162 -1.03 13.59 8.51
C TRP A 162 -1.05 12.07 8.38
N ILE A 163 -0.55 11.52 7.28
CA ILE A 163 -0.51 10.06 7.10
C ILE A 163 0.37 9.40 8.16
N THR A 164 1.58 9.91 8.40
CA THR A 164 2.54 9.31 9.33
C THR A 164 2.09 9.39 10.80
N THR A 165 1.39 10.45 11.19
CA THR A 165 0.96 10.65 12.59
C THR A 165 -0.48 10.21 12.84
N SER A 166 -1.18 9.68 11.83
CA SER A 166 -2.59 9.30 11.99
C SER A 166 -2.73 8.04 12.82
N ASP A 167 -3.51 8.14 13.88
CA ASP A 167 -4.06 6.99 14.58
C ASP A 167 -5.27 6.46 13.81
N LEU A 168 -5.29 5.17 13.46
CA LEU A 168 -6.39 4.54 12.72
C LEU A 168 -7.71 4.54 13.51
N ASP A 169 -7.63 4.45 14.83
CA ASP A 169 -8.78 4.25 15.71
C ASP A 169 -9.41 5.57 16.15
N TYR A 170 -8.67 6.68 16.02
CA TYR A 170 -9.12 8.01 16.42
C TYR A 170 -9.53 8.88 15.22
N VAL A 171 -10.77 9.37 15.26
CA VAL A 171 -11.28 10.38 14.33
C VAL A 171 -11.49 11.67 15.11
N ASP A 172 -10.62 12.65 14.87
CA ASP A 172 -10.78 13.99 15.41
C ASP A 172 -11.97 14.70 14.73
N PRO A 173 -13.01 15.12 15.48
CA PRO A 173 -14.14 15.87 14.93
C PRO A 173 -13.73 17.23 14.36
N ASP A 174 -12.69 17.85 14.92
CA ASP A 174 -12.20 19.19 14.56
C ASP A 174 -11.05 19.15 13.55
N GLN A 175 -10.85 17.99 12.90
CA GLN A 175 -9.80 17.83 11.90
C GLN A 175 -9.99 18.80 10.73
N PRO A 176 -8.89 19.39 10.20
CA PRO A 176 -8.94 20.25 9.02
C PRO A 176 -9.65 19.59 7.85
N GLU A 177 -10.37 20.38 7.05
CA GLU A 177 -11.19 19.89 5.93
C GLU A 177 -10.39 18.97 4.99
N LEU A 178 -9.21 19.39 4.54
CA LEU A 178 -8.37 18.58 3.64
C LEU A 178 -7.95 17.25 4.27
N GLN A 179 -7.71 17.22 5.58
CA GLN A 179 -7.37 16.01 6.31
C GLN A 179 -8.59 15.07 6.43
N ARG A 180 -9.77 15.63 6.74
CA ARG A 180 -11.05 14.90 6.71
C ARG A 180 -11.29 14.26 5.35
N ARG A 181 -11.15 15.05 4.28
CA ARG A 181 -11.37 14.57 2.90
C ARG A 181 -10.38 13.49 2.51
N LEU A 182 -9.12 13.60 2.93
CA LEU A 182 -8.11 12.58 2.68
C LEU A 182 -8.48 11.24 3.32
N PHE A 183 -8.92 11.20 4.59
CA PHE A 183 -9.11 9.95 5.31
C PHE A 183 -10.53 9.39 5.26
N SER A 184 -11.54 10.25 5.24
CA SER A 184 -12.96 9.86 5.27
C SER A 184 -13.59 9.80 3.88
N ASP A 185 -13.06 10.56 2.91
CA ASP A 185 -13.61 10.62 1.55
C ASP A 185 -12.76 9.90 0.50
N SER A 186 -11.65 9.27 0.89
CA SER A 186 -10.82 8.51 -0.05
C SER A 186 -11.64 7.48 -0.84
N TYR A 187 -11.44 7.49 -2.15
CA TYR A 187 -12.08 6.59 -3.11
C TYR A 187 -11.05 5.63 -3.70
N MET A 188 -9.96 6.16 -4.24
CA MET A 188 -8.87 5.41 -4.83
C MET A 188 -7.52 5.94 -4.36
N CYS A 189 -6.58 5.04 -4.09
CA CYS A 189 -5.19 5.36 -3.81
C CYS A 189 -4.34 4.79 -4.95
N LEU A 190 -3.58 5.65 -5.61
CA LEU A 190 -2.78 5.30 -6.77
C LEU A 190 -1.32 5.20 -6.35
N TYR A 191 -0.73 4.04 -6.64
CA TYR A 191 0.65 3.73 -6.35
C TYR A 191 1.39 3.51 -7.66
N GLN A 192 2.65 3.94 -7.73
CA GLN A 192 3.51 3.75 -8.89
C GLN A 192 4.88 3.22 -8.47
N ASN A 193 5.59 2.59 -9.40
CA ASN A 193 6.99 2.26 -9.19
C ASN A 193 7.82 3.55 -9.21
N THR A 194 8.76 3.70 -8.28
CA THR A 194 9.66 4.86 -8.20
C THR A 194 10.52 5.04 -9.45
N GLN A 195 10.77 3.97 -10.22
CA GLN A 195 11.49 4.03 -11.49
C GLN A 195 10.64 4.51 -12.68
N ALA A 196 9.31 4.55 -12.54
CA ALA A 196 8.37 4.88 -13.62
C ALA A 196 7.91 6.35 -13.59
N MET A 197 8.59 7.23 -12.85
CA MET A 197 8.21 8.64 -12.76
C MET A 197 8.32 9.34 -14.12
N MET A 198 7.25 10.01 -14.55
CA MET A 198 7.13 10.73 -15.84
C MET A 198 8.03 11.98 -15.98
N PHE A 199 9.01 12.17 -15.11
CA PHE A 199 10.04 13.18 -15.27
C PHE A 199 11.39 12.49 -15.05
N GLN A 200 11.96 12.02 -16.15
CA GLN A 200 13.40 11.79 -16.35
C GLN A 200 13.95 12.93 -17.22
#